data_AF-A0A538T8B6-F1
#
_entry.id   AF-A0A538T8B6-F1
#
_cell.length_a   1.000
_cell.length_b   1.000
_cell.length_c   1.000
_cell.angle_alpha   90.00
_cell.angle_beta   90.00
_cell.angle_gamma   90.00
#
_symmetry.space_group_name_H-M   'P 1'
#
loop_
_entity.id
_entity.type
_entity.pdbx_description
1 polymer ?
#
loop_
_entity_poly.entity_id
_entity_poly.type
_entity_poly.pdbx_seq_one_letter_code
_entity_poly.pdbx_strand_id
1 'polypeptide(L)'
;MTGPAARPPAPHAGLTDTPVLRILVQGRSLAMQLCVLLKTAKIHDVGNVAFHGPLVNFIETVEQLFTAEGEFKLQAVGDFLYINQGRLKLDGSSYASYQYLIDEFRNRGLSGFAFNGKVTPPEVKKFVRLFLDVDVKAEDPYEGFSAALLKLSVEHLVPLRTVVPQTGAINVEEARDSRKVAKRTFYRAIEATKTVMLSGRDKKPIDLRKAKRAVQSIVDLILNEEFSLIGLTAIKNHDEYTFQHCVNVSILSISLGQRLGLNKKMLGELGVAAILHDLGKATIPGWVLNKPGKLTAGAVTPSWGTTSRCRSSAASWRSRTASTP
;
A
#
# COMPACT_ATOMS: atom_id res chain seq x y z
N MET A 1 35.42 49.33 10.84
CA MET A 1 34.33 49.00 9.88
C MET A 1 34.51 47.53 9.52
N THR A 2 33.79 46.64 10.22
CA THR A 2 32.68 45.81 9.67
C THR A 2 33.18 44.71 8.70
N GLY A 3 32.95 43.42 8.90
CA GLY A 3 31.82 42.81 9.60
C GLY A 3 32.07 41.38 10.09
N PRO A 4 31.04 40.75 10.70
CA PRO A 4 31.18 39.50 11.42
C PRO A 4 31.28 38.31 10.46
N ALA A 5 32.10 37.33 10.84
CA ALA A 5 32.20 36.05 10.16
C ALA A 5 30.82 35.37 10.09
N ALA A 6 30.38 35.04 8.88
CA ALA A 6 29.14 34.32 8.65
C ALA A 6 29.19 32.96 9.36
N ARG A 7 28.27 32.74 10.31
CA ARG A 7 28.05 31.43 10.91
C ARG A 7 27.68 30.43 9.80
N PRO A 8 28.15 29.17 9.87
CA PRO A 8 27.69 28.14 8.95
C PRO A 8 26.16 28.01 9.07
N PRO A 9 25.45 27.78 7.95
CA PRO A 9 24.01 27.56 8.01
C PRO A 9 23.74 26.37 8.93
N ALA A 10 22.82 26.56 9.88
CA ALA A 10 22.33 25.49 10.74
C ALA A 10 21.90 24.30 9.85
N PRO A 11 22.16 23.05 10.27
CA PRO A 11 21.69 21.89 9.52
C PRO A 11 20.19 22.06 9.34
N HIS A 12 19.72 21.99 8.10
CA HIS A 12 18.30 22.04 7.77
C HIS A 12 17.57 21.06 8.69
N ALA A 13 16.84 21.60 9.67
CA ALA A 13 15.87 20.83 10.43
C ALA A 13 14.90 20.26 9.38
N GLY A 14 15.04 18.97 9.12
CA GLY A 14 14.41 18.31 8.00
C GLY A 14 12.91 18.52 8.02
N LEU A 15 12.32 18.70 6.84
CA LEU A 15 10.87 18.68 6.57
C LEU A 15 10.19 17.33 6.97
N THR A 16 10.83 16.50 7.79
CA THR A 16 10.44 15.14 8.14
C THR A 16 9.88 15.02 9.55
N ASP A 17 9.92 16.07 10.38
CA ASP A 17 9.56 15.99 11.80
C ASP A 17 8.41 16.94 12.17
N THR A 18 7.33 16.90 11.41
CA THR A 18 6.10 17.63 11.76
C THR A 18 5.23 16.76 12.68
N PRO A 19 4.50 17.36 13.66
CA PRO A 19 3.56 16.61 14.51
C PRO A 19 2.58 15.74 13.71
N VAL A 20 2.12 16.24 12.56
CA VAL A 20 1.25 15.53 11.62
C VAL A 20 1.87 14.22 11.10
N LEU A 21 3.16 14.23 10.74
CA LEU A 21 3.84 13.02 10.27
C LEU A 21 3.99 11.99 11.40
N ARG A 22 4.24 12.42 12.64
CA ARG A 22 4.34 11.53 13.80
C ARG A 22 3.02 10.78 14.07
N ILE A 23 1.90 11.50 14.06
CA ILE A 23 0.55 10.92 14.23
C ILE A 23 0.25 9.91 13.13
N LEU A 24 0.59 10.21 11.88
CA LEU A 24 0.39 9.29 10.77
C LEU A 24 1.23 8.02 10.92
N VAL A 25 2.48 8.12 11.37
CA VAL A 25 3.35 6.94 11.60
C VAL A 25 2.81 6.10 12.75
N GLN A 26 2.44 6.72 13.87
CA GLN A 26 1.85 6.03 15.01
C GLN A 26 0.49 5.41 14.67
N GLY A 27 -0.33 6.09 13.87
CA GLY A 27 -1.60 5.56 13.37
C GLY A 27 -1.42 4.31 12.50
N ARG A 28 -0.36 4.25 11.69
CA ARG A 28 -0.01 3.02 10.96
C ARG A 28 0.37 1.89 11.91
N SER A 29 1.17 2.19 12.93
CA SER A 29 1.52 1.21 13.98
C SER A 29 0.26 0.70 14.67
N LEU A 30 -0.64 1.59 15.08
CA LEU A 30 -1.89 1.24 15.75
C LEU A 30 -2.74 0.29 14.90
N ALA A 31 -2.93 0.61 13.61
CA ALA A 31 -3.66 -0.27 12.70
C ALA A 31 -3.00 -1.64 12.57
N MET A 32 -1.66 -1.70 12.52
CA MET A 32 -0.95 -2.97 12.48
C MET A 32 -1.10 -3.77 13.79
N GLN A 33 -0.93 -3.11 14.95
CA GLN A 33 -1.08 -3.77 16.26
C GLN A 33 -2.50 -4.28 16.47
N LEU A 34 -3.53 -3.50 16.10
CA LEU A 34 -4.92 -3.95 16.17
C LEU A 34 -5.16 -5.17 15.26
N CYS A 35 -4.62 -5.16 14.03
CA CYS A 35 -4.75 -6.29 13.13
C CYS A 35 -4.09 -7.56 13.71
N VAL A 36 -2.89 -7.43 14.27
CA VAL A 36 -2.17 -8.55 14.90
C VAL A 36 -2.96 -9.05 16.12
N LEU A 37 -3.41 -8.14 16.99
CA LEU A 37 -4.19 -8.46 18.18
C LEU A 37 -5.43 -9.29 17.85
N LEU A 38 -6.24 -8.83 16.87
CA LEU A 38 -7.46 -9.52 16.45
C LEU A 38 -7.16 -10.88 15.79
N LYS A 39 -6.13 -10.97 14.93
CA LYS A 39 -5.75 -12.23 14.29
C LYS A 39 -5.24 -13.25 15.31
N THR A 40 -4.45 -12.83 16.28
CA THR A 40 -3.97 -13.70 17.37
C THR A 40 -5.14 -14.20 18.21
N ALA A 41 -6.08 -13.32 18.58
CA ALA A 41 -7.27 -13.72 19.34
C ALA A 41 -8.20 -14.67 18.58
N LYS A 42 -8.19 -14.61 17.24
CA LYS A 42 -8.96 -15.52 16.39
C LYS A 42 -8.36 -16.94 16.36
N ILE A 43 -7.06 -17.08 16.62
CA ILE A 43 -6.35 -18.36 16.63
C ILE A 43 -6.25 -18.91 18.06
N HIS A 44 -6.09 -18.04 19.05
CA HIS A 44 -5.90 -18.37 20.45
C HIS A 44 -6.82 -17.53 21.33
N ASP A 45 -7.34 -18.06 22.44
CA ASP A 45 -8.10 -17.25 23.40
C ASP A 45 -7.25 -16.09 23.97
N VAL A 46 -7.90 -15.00 24.39
CA VAL A 46 -7.25 -13.81 24.97
C VAL A 46 -6.54 -14.06 26.31
N GLY A 47 -6.73 -15.23 26.92
CA GLY A 47 -5.97 -15.73 28.07
C GLY A 47 -4.64 -16.42 27.70
N ASN A 48 -4.39 -16.69 26.42
CA ASN A 48 -3.19 -17.39 25.96
C ASN A 48 -1.93 -16.50 26.04
N VAL A 49 -0.78 -17.11 26.34
CA VAL A 49 0.54 -16.43 26.39
C VAL A 49 0.86 -15.72 25.07
N ALA A 50 0.49 -16.30 23.91
CA ALA A 50 0.71 -15.70 22.60
C ALA A 50 -0.07 -14.39 22.39
N PHE A 51 -1.16 -14.17 23.13
CA PHE A 51 -1.95 -12.94 23.08
C PHE A 51 -1.31 -11.79 23.89
N HIS A 52 -0.47 -12.11 24.88
CA HIS A 52 0.08 -11.12 25.79
C HIS A 52 0.97 -10.07 25.09
N GLY A 53 1.89 -10.50 24.22
CA GLY A 53 2.76 -9.58 23.48
C GLY A 53 1.98 -8.58 22.59
N PRO A 54 1.09 -9.06 21.70
CA PRO A 54 0.21 -8.19 20.91
C PRO A 54 -0.64 -7.23 21.75
N LEU A 55 -1.14 -7.69 22.90
CA LEU A 55 -1.92 -6.85 23.82
C LEU A 55 -1.09 -5.69 24.36
N VAL A 56 0.12 -5.97 24.86
CA VAL A 56 1.03 -4.94 25.38
C VAL A 56 1.37 -3.93 24.29
N ASN A 57 1.80 -4.39 23.12
CA ASN A 57 2.15 -3.50 22.00
C ASN A 57 0.99 -2.60 21.56
N PHE A 58 -0.24 -3.14 21.55
CA PHE A 58 -1.43 -2.36 21.22
C PHE A 58 -1.68 -1.26 22.25
N ILE A 59 -1.64 -1.60 23.54
CA ILE A 59 -1.89 -0.64 24.63
C ILE A 59 -0.81 0.45 24.63
N GLU A 60 0.47 0.10 24.49
CA GLU A 60 1.56 1.06 24.41
C GLU A 60 1.38 2.02 23.23
N THR A 61 0.95 1.51 22.07
CA THR A 61 0.71 2.36 20.89
C THR A 61 -0.49 3.29 21.10
N VAL A 62 -1.56 2.82 21.75
CA VAL A 62 -2.71 3.65 22.13
C VAL A 62 -2.28 4.74 23.11
N GLU A 63 -1.49 4.40 24.13
CA GLU A 63 -1.02 5.36 25.13
C GLU A 63 -0.11 6.44 24.52
N GLN A 64 0.77 6.06 23.60
CA GLN A 64 1.60 7.01 22.87
C GLN A 64 0.78 8.00 22.03
N LEU A 65 -0.25 7.53 21.33
CA LEU A 65 -1.16 8.38 20.57
C LEU A 65 -2.02 9.26 21.47
N PHE A 66 -2.54 8.71 22.57
CA PHE A 66 -3.35 9.44 23.54
C PHE A 66 -2.54 10.56 24.20
N THR A 67 -1.27 10.31 24.51
CA THR A 67 -0.37 11.34 25.08
C THR A 67 -0.10 12.48 24.10
N ALA A 68 -0.12 12.20 22.80
CA ALA A 68 0.13 13.20 21.76
C ALA A 68 -1.12 14.03 21.41
N GLU A 69 -2.28 13.39 21.29
CA GLU A 69 -3.49 13.99 20.73
C GLU A 69 -4.62 14.22 21.75
N GLY A 70 -4.52 13.64 22.96
CA GLY A 70 -5.68 13.46 23.82
C GLY A 70 -6.61 12.43 23.19
N GLU A 71 -7.75 12.86 22.64
CA GLU A 71 -8.67 11.95 21.96
C GLU A 71 -8.27 11.73 20.49
N PHE A 72 -8.41 10.49 20.01
CA PHE A 72 -8.16 10.19 18.60
C PHE A 72 -9.08 9.10 18.06
N LYS A 73 -9.19 9.01 16.72
CA LYS A 73 -10.08 8.06 16.03
C LYS A 73 -9.31 7.29 14.98
N LEU A 74 -9.45 5.96 14.99
CA LEU A 74 -9.02 5.10 13.89
C LEU A 74 -10.27 4.69 13.09
N GLN A 75 -10.38 5.17 11.85
CA GLN A 75 -11.59 4.97 11.04
C GLN A 75 -11.31 4.42 9.64
N ALA A 76 -12.12 3.48 9.20
CA ALA A 76 -12.29 3.08 7.81
C ALA A 76 -13.34 3.98 7.14
N VAL A 77 -12.92 4.69 6.09
CA VAL A 77 -13.82 5.45 5.21
C VAL A 77 -13.65 4.93 3.80
N GLY A 78 -14.70 4.28 3.29
CA GLY A 78 -14.62 3.47 2.08
C GLY A 78 -13.59 2.36 2.25
N ASP A 79 -12.46 2.48 1.54
CA ASP A 79 -11.39 1.47 1.52
C ASP A 79 -10.05 2.01 2.05
N PHE A 80 -10.09 3.10 2.82
CA PHE A 80 -8.91 3.69 3.40
C PHE A 80 -9.08 3.81 4.91
N LEU A 81 -7.99 3.58 5.64
CA LEU A 81 -7.91 3.87 7.06
C LEU A 81 -7.42 5.31 7.26
N TYR A 82 -7.97 5.95 8.29
CA TYR A 82 -7.66 7.28 8.73
C TYR A 82 -7.37 7.25 10.23
N ILE A 83 -6.36 8.01 10.65
CA ILE A 83 -6.17 8.41 12.04
C ILE A 83 -6.58 9.89 12.13
N ASN A 84 -7.61 10.19 12.92
CA ASN A 84 -8.27 11.50 12.89
C ASN A 84 -8.65 11.89 11.45
N GLN A 85 -8.15 13.03 10.95
CA GLN A 85 -8.34 13.45 9.56
C GLN A 85 -7.22 12.97 8.62
N GLY A 86 -6.17 12.35 9.17
CA GLY A 86 -4.99 11.91 8.43
C GLY A 86 -5.16 10.53 7.80
N ARG A 87 -5.15 10.47 6.46
CA ARG A 87 -5.20 9.19 5.74
C ARG A 87 -3.93 8.36 5.98
N LEU A 88 -4.09 7.12 6.44
CA LEU A 88 -3.00 6.16 6.55
C LEU A 88 -2.63 5.66 5.14
N LYS A 89 -1.39 5.94 4.73
CA LYS A 89 -0.87 5.44 3.44
C LYS A 89 -0.78 3.91 3.49
N LEU A 90 -1.28 3.27 2.43
CA LEU A 90 -1.12 1.85 2.19
C LEU A 90 0.26 1.62 1.55
N ASP A 91 1.07 0.77 2.18
CA ASP A 91 2.23 0.13 1.55
C ASP A 91 1.91 -1.34 1.22
N GLY A 92 2.69 -1.93 0.32
CA GLY A 92 2.46 -3.30 -0.15
C GLY A 92 2.43 -4.36 0.96
N SER A 93 3.28 -4.18 1.99
CA SER A 93 3.36 -5.06 3.16
C SER A 93 2.15 -4.98 4.09
N SER A 94 1.58 -3.79 4.27
CA SER A 94 0.51 -3.52 5.24
C SER A 94 -0.89 -3.66 4.64
N TYR A 95 -0.99 -3.70 3.30
CA TYR A 95 -2.26 -3.79 2.58
C TYR A 95 -3.18 -4.90 3.10
N ALA A 96 -2.65 -6.11 3.29
CA ALA A 96 -3.45 -7.26 3.73
C ALA A 96 -4.00 -7.07 5.15
N SER A 97 -3.25 -6.41 6.02
CA SER A 97 -3.68 -6.10 7.39
C SER A 97 -4.72 -4.99 7.43
N TYR A 98 -4.56 -3.96 6.60
CA TYR A 98 -5.50 -2.84 6.54
C TYR A 98 -6.83 -3.29 5.94
N GLN A 99 -6.76 -4.07 4.87
CA GLN A 99 -7.95 -4.64 4.25
C GLN A 99 -8.69 -5.56 5.21
N TYR A 100 -7.97 -6.38 5.98
CA TYR A 100 -8.56 -7.20 7.04
C TYR A 100 -9.32 -6.34 8.05
N LEU A 101 -8.72 -5.27 8.58
CA LEU A 101 -9.40 -4.39 9.53
C LEU A 101 -10.63 -3.70 8.94
N ILE A 102 -10.51 -3.14 7.74
CA ILE A 102 -11.64 -2.49 7.04
C ILE A 102 -12.80 -3.48 6.88
N ASP A 103 -12.51 -4.73 6.55
CA ASP A 103 -13.53 -5.77 6.41
C ASP A 103 -14.16 -6.17 7.74
N GLU A 104 -13.36 -6.36 8.79
CA GLU A 104 -13.86 -6.69 10.13
C GLU A 104 -14.75 -5.56 10.69
N PHE A 105 -14.41 -4.29 10.43
CA PHE A 105 -15.24 -3.14 10.82
C PHE A 105 -16.54 -3.12 10.01
N ARG A 106 -16.44 -3.19 8.68
CA ARG A 106 -17.59 -3.10 7.78
C ARG A 106 -18.60 -4.22 8.03
N ASN A 107 -18.14 -5.45 8.26
CA ASN A 107 -19.01 -6.61 8.52
C ASN A 107 -19.77 -6.50 9.86
N ARG A 108 -19.42 -5.55 10.73
CA ARG A 108 -20.09 -5.28 12.01
C ARG A 108 -20.79 -3.92 12.03
N GLY A 109 -20.95 -3.28 10.86
CA GLY A 109 -21.54 -1.93 10.77
C GLY A 109 -20.66 -0.83 11.38
N LEU A 110 -19.38 -1.09 11.66
CA LEU A 110 -18.45 -0.15 12.27
C LEU A 110 -17.68 0.66 11.20
N SER A 111 -17.52 1.95 11.43
CA SER A 111 -16.49 2.76 10.75
C SER A 111 -15.16 2.72 11.48
N GLY A 112 -15.08 2.21 12.71
CA GLY A 112 -13.84 2.09 13.47
C GLY A 112 -14.05 2.41 14.95
N PHE A 113 -13.05 2.99 15.60
CA PHE A 113 -13.05 3.25 17.04
C PHE A 113 -12.52 4.64 17.39
N ALA A 114 -13.16 5.28 18.36
CA ALA A 114 -12.62 6.44 19.05
C ALA A 114 -11.97 6.00 20.36
N PHE A 115 -10.88 6.66 20.70
CA PHE A 115 -10.13 6.48 21.92
C PHE A 115 -10.18 7.79 22.69
N ASN A 116 -10.89 7.78 23.81
CA ASN A 116 -11.17 8.93 24.69
C ASN A 116 -10.43 8.82 26.04
N GLY A 117 -9.58 7.81 26.22
CA GLY A 117 -8.76 7.66 27.41
C GLY A 117 -7.69 6.59 27.30
N LYS A 118 -6.97 6.38 28.40
CA LYS A 118 -5.99 5.30 28.51
C LYS A 118 -6.72 3.97 28.67
N VAL A 119 -6.52 3.06 27.72
CA VAL A 119 -7.10 1.71 27.75
C VAL A 119 -6.33 0.80 28.69
N THR A 120 -7.01 -0.13 29.34
CA THR A 120 -6.39 -1.12 30.25
C THR A 120 -6.38 -2.53 29.67
N PRO A 121 -5.47 -3.43 30.12
CA PRO A 121 -5.46 -4.82 29.65
C PRO A 121 -6.79 -5.56 29.82
N PRO A 122 -7.51 -5.45 30.97
CA PRO A 122 -8.84 -6.05 31.12
C PRO A 122 -9.87 -5.50 30.14
N GLU A 123 -9.86 -4.18 29.90
CA GLU A 123 -10.77 -3.50 28.99
C GLU A 123 -10.55 -3.96 27.54
N VAL A 124 -9.30 -3.99 27.06
CA VAL A 124 -8.97 -4.45 25.71
C VAL A 124 -9.31 -5.94 25.54
N LYS A 125 -9.11 -6.78 26.56
CA LYS A 125 -9.51 -8.20 26.50
C LYS A 125 -11.03 -8.38 26.37
N LYS A 126 -11.83 -7.61 27.12
CA LYS A 126 -13.30 -7.60 27.01
C LYS A 126 -13.73 -7.17 25.61
N PHE A 127 -13.14 -6.09 25.10
CA PHE A 127 -13.37 -5.60 23.75
C PHE A 127 -13.08 -6.66 22.69
N VAL A 128 -11.90 -7.29 22.72
CA VAL A 128 -11.51 -8.27 21.69
C VAL A 128 -12.41 -9.50 21.70
N ARG A 129 -12.79 -10.01 22.88
CA ARG A 129 -13.76 -11.12 22.99
C ARG A 129 -15.09 -10.74 22.35
N LEU A 130 -15.69 -9.64 22.79
CA LEU A 130 -16.96 -9.18 22.23
C LEU A 130 -16.87 -8.93 20.72
N PHE A 131 -15.76 -8.35 20.25
CA PHE A 131 -15.58 -8.05 18.84
C PHE A 131 -15.59 -9.34 17.99
N LEU A 132 -14.99 -10.42 18.47
CA LEU A 132 -14.98 -11.70 17.76
C LEU A 132 -16.31 -12.45 17.86
N ASP A 133 -17.06 -12.25 18.94
CA ASP A 133 -18.33 -12.94 19.21
C ASP A 133 -19.56 -12.26 18.59
N VAL A 134 -19.42 -11.06 17.98
CA VAL A 134 -20.53 -10.36 17.32
C VAL A 134 -21.16 -11.24 16.22
N ASP A 135 -22.48 -11.40 16.27
CA ASP A 135 -23.24 -11.97 15.16
C ASP A 135 -23.31 -10.96 14.01
N VAL A 136 -22.41 -11.14 13.03
CA VAL A 136 -22.34 -10.32 11.82
C VAL A 136 -23.56 -10.46 10.90
N LYS A 137 -24.45 -11.45 11.15
CA LYS A 137 -25.69 -11.66 10.37
C LYS A 137 -26.92 -11.04 11.04
N ALA A 138 -26.77 -10.46 12.23
CA ALA A 138 -27.85 -9.73 12.88
C ALA A 138 -28.33 -8.55 12.01
N GLU A 139 -29.57 -8.12 12.22
CA GLU A 139 -30.15 -6.97 11.52
C GLU A 139 -29.35 -5.69 11.75
N ASP A 140 -28.90 -5.48 13.00
CA ASP A 140 -27.98 -4.40 13.37
C ASP A 140 -26.86 -4.91 14.30
N PRO A 141 -25.75 -5.40 13.73
CA PRO A 141 -24.60 -5.87 14.52
C PRO A 141 -23.94 -4.76 15.35
N TYR A 142 -24.07 -3.50 14.92
CA TYR A 142 -23.49 -2.36 15.61
C TYR A 142 -24.18 -2.12 16.95
N GLU A 143 -25.53 -2.09 16.97
CA GLU A 143 -26.28 -1.83 18.21
C GLU A 143 -26.02 -2.90 19.26
N GLY A 144 -26.06 -4.18 18.88
CA GLY A 144 -25.79 -5.28 19.79
C GLY A 144 -24.38 -5.20 20.39
N PHE A 145 -23.39 -4.91 19.56
CA PHE A 145 -22.00 -4.77 20.00
C PHE A 145 -21.78 -3.54 20.90
N SER A 146 -22.34 -2.39 20.52
CA SER A 146 -22.24 -1.14 21.28
C SER A 146 -22.87 -1.28 22.68
N ALA A 147 -24.07 -1.86 22.75
CA ALA A 147 -24.74 -2.13 24.02
C ALA A 147 -23.97 -3.12 24.90
N ALA A 148 -23.32 -4.14 24.32
CA ALA A 148 -22.52 -5.10 25.06
C ALA A 148 -21.25 -4.48 25.65
N LEU A 149 -20.58 -3.58 24.92
CA LEU A 149 -19.40 -2.86 25.42
C LEU A 149 -19.73 -2.00 26.64
N LEU A 150 -20.87 -1.28 26.59
CA LEU A 150 -21.36 -0.48 27.72
C LEU A 150 -21.63 -1.35 28.96
N LYS A 151 -22.28 -2.51 28.79
CA LYS A 151 -22.56 -3.44 29.89
C LYS A 151 -21.29 -4.01 30.53
N LEU A 152 -20.20 -4.13 29.77
CA LEU A 152 -18.91 -4.63 30.27
C LEU A 152 -17.98 -3.52 30.79
N SER A 153 -18.44 -2.27 30.84
CA SER A 153 -17.64 -1.11 31.24
C SER A 153 -16.37 -0.95 30.39
N VAL A 154 -16.53 -1.06 29.06
CA VAL A 154 -15.51 -0.64 28.10
C VAL A 154 -15.83 0.80 27.69
N GLU A 155 -15.08 1.75 28.25
CA GLU A 155 -15.40 3.18 28.20
C GLU A 155 -14.44 3.96 27.30
N HIS A 156 -13.18 3.49 27.20
CA HIS A 156 -12.10 4.20 26.53
C HIS A 156 -11.93 3.81 25.06
N LEU A 157 -12.70 2.82 24.59
CA LEU A 157 -12.64 2.28 23.24
C LEU A 157 -14.05 2.23 22.67
N VAL A 158 -14.46 3.35 22.07
CA VAL A 158 -15.85 3.63 21.69
C VAL A 158 -16.08 3.25 20.22
N PRO A 159 -17.05 2.38 19.91
CA PRO A 159 -17.35 1.98 18.53
C PRO A 159 -17.99 3.12 17.73
N LEU A 160 -17.50 3.36 16.52
CA LEU A 160 -18.02 4.36 15.62
C LEU A 160 -18.92 3.69 14.57
N ARG A 161 -20.16 4.17 14.41
CA ARG A 161 -21.10 3.65 13.41
C ARG A 161 -20.63 3.99 11.99
N THR A 162 -20.90 3.11 11.04
CA THR A 162 -20.75 3.43 9.61
C THR A 162 -21.87 4.36 9.16
N VAL A 163 -21.51 5.51 8.61
CA VAL A 163 -22.46 6.37 7.90
C VAL A 163 -22.39 6.00 6.43
N VAL A 164 -23.34 5.19 5.94
CA VAL A 164 -23.43 4.83 4.52
C VAL A 164 -24.29 5.88 3.81
N PRO A 165 -23.79 6.59 2.78
CA PRO A 165 -24.65 7.34 1.89
C PRO A 165 -25.53 6.35 1.10
N GLN A 166 -26.85 6.47 1.24
CA GLN A 166 -27.80 5.71 0.43
C GLN A 166 -27.61 6.12 -1.04
N THR A 167 -26.84 5.33 -1.80
CA THR A 167 -26.73 5.50 -3.24
C THR A 167 -27.05 4.17 -3.89
N GLY A 168 -27.96 4.24 -4.86
CA GLY A 168 -28.81 3.15 -5.34
C GLY A 168 -28.12 1.94 -5.95
N ALA A 169 -28.98 0.98 -6.30
CA ALA A 169 -28.76 -0.37 -6.82
C ALA A 169 -27.53 -0.53 -7.73
N ILE A 170 -26.37 -0.67 -7.11
CA ILE A 170 -25.25 -1.46 -7.61
C ILE A 170 -25.23 -2.69 -6.70
N ASN A 171 -24.99 -3.88 -7.25
CA ASN A 171 -24.72 -5.06 -6.40
C ASN A 171 -23.43 -4.75 -5.60
N VAL A 172 -23.61 -4.21 -4.39
CA VAL A 172 -22.53 -3.64 -3.57
C VAL A 172 -21.50 -4.71 -3.25
N GLU A 173 -21.90 -5.98 -3.13
CA GLU A 173 -20.99 -7.09 -2.90
C GLU A 173 -20.10 -7.38 -4.11
N GLU A 174 -20.67 -7.44 -5.31
CA GLU A 174 -19.92 -7.75 -6.54
C GLU A 174 -18.95 -6.61 -6.89
N ALA A 175 -19.39 -5.36 -6.81
CA ALA A 175 -18.52 -4.19 -6.96
C ALA A 175 -17.45 -4.09 -5.85
N ARG A 176 -17.73 -4.59 -4.64
CA ARG A 176 -16.78 -4.65 -3.51
C ARG A 176 -15.69 -5.69 -3.75
N ASP A 177 -16.05 -6.87 -4.22
CA ASP A 177 -15.09 -7.95 -4.47
C ASP A 177 -14.15 -7.61 -5.61
N SER A 178 -14.68 -7.07 -6.71
CA SER A 178 -13.86 -6.63 -7.82
C SER A 178 -12.88 -5.51 -7.45
N ARG A 179 -13.32 -4.52 -6.65
CA ARG A 179 -12.45 -3.45 -6.17
C ARG A 179 -11.36 -3.94 -5.21
N LYS A 180 -11.67 -4.90 -4.35
CA LYS A 180 -10.69 -5.57 -3.48
C LYS A 180 -9.63 -6.31 -4.26
N VAL A 181 -10.05 -7.07 -5.28
CA VAL A 181 -9.16 -7.83 -6.16
C VAL A 181 -8.24 -6.86 -6.91
N ALA A 182 -8.79 -5.78 -7.47
CA ALA A 182 -8.01 -4.73 -8.14
C ALA A 182 -6.93 -4.13 -7.25
N LYS A 183 -7.30 -3.72 -6.03
CA LYS A 183 -6.35 -3.14 -5.08
C LYS A 183 -5.27 -4.12 -4.66
N ARG A 184 -5.65 -5.37 -4.38
CA ARG A 184 -4.68 -6.42 -4.01
C ARG A 184 -3.68 -6.66 -5.13
N THR A 185 -4.16 -6.76 -6.37
CA THR A 185 -3.32 -6.93 -7.56
C THR A 185 -2.38 -5.75 -7.75
N PHE A 186 -2.87 -4.52 -7.60
CA PHE A 186 -2.09 -3.29 -7.70
C PHE A 186 -0.92 -3.25 -6.70
N TYR A 187 -1.20 -3.43 -5.41
CA TYR A 187 -0.17 -3.37 -4.37
C TYR A 187 0.82 -4.55 -4.44
N ARG A 188 0.37 -5.74 -4.85
CA ARG A 188 1.27 -6.86 -5.12
C ARG A 188 2.23 -6.57 -6.27
N ALA A 189 1.76 -5.86 -7.30
CA ALA A 189 2.61 -5.43 -8.40
C ALA A 189 3.65 -4.39 -7.97
N ILE A 190 3.28 -3.46 -7.08
CA ILE A 190 4.23 -2.50 -6.49
C ILE A 190 5.32 -3.24 -5.72
N GLU A 191 4.96 -4.18 -4.85
CA GLU A 191 5.93 -4.92 -4.04
C GLU A 191 6.86 -5.80 -4.89
N ALA A 192 6.31 -6.47 -5.92
CA ALA A 192 7.11 -7.23 -6.88
C ALA A 192 8.09 -6.33 -7.66
N THR A 193 7.62 -5.15 -8.08
CA THR A 193 8.44 -4.15 -8.79
C THR A 193 9.55 -3.62 -7.90
N LYS A 194 9.24 -3.26 -6.66
CA LYS A 194 10.20 -2.81 -5.65
C LYS A 194 11.30 -3.85 -5.42
N THR A 195 10.92 -5.12 -5.25
CA THR A 195 11.89 -6.22 -5.07
C THR A 195 12.86 -6.31 -6.25
N VAL A 196 12.34 -6.26 -7.48
CA VAL A 196 13.15 -6.35 -8.71
C VAL A 196 14.06 -5.14 -8.88
N MET A 197 13.52 -3.94 -8.74
CA MET A 197 14.25 -2.68 -8.92
C MET A 197 15.38 -2.52 -7.89
N LEU A 198 15.11 -2.84 -6.61
CA LEU A 198 16.12 -2.78 -5.56
C LEU A 198 17.21 -3.84 -5.75
N SER A 199 16.85 -5.05 -6.19
CA SER A 199 17.83 -6.10 -6.49
C SER A 199 18.73 -5.70 -7.67
N GLY A 200 18.19 -5.06 -8.70
CA GLY A 200 18.95 -4.52 -9.82
C GLY A 200 19.91 -3.40 -9.41
N ARG A 201 19.44 -2.47 -8.54
CA ARG A 201 20.29 -1.41 -7.97
C ARG A 201 21.47 -1.97 -7.18
N ASP A 202 21.22 -2.98 -6.36
CA ASP A 202 22.23 -3.64 -5.54
C ASP A 202 23.13 -4.63 -6.32
N LYS A 203 22.92 -4.77 -7.64
CA LYS A 203 23.60 -5.76 -8.50
C LYS A 203 23.45 -7.21 -8.03
N LYS A 204 22.36 -7.51 -7.30
CA LYS A 204 22.00 -8.87 -6.88
C LYS A 204 21.31 -9.62 -8.03
N PRO A 205 21.30 -10.97 -8.01
CA PRO A 205 20.51 -11.74 -8.97
C PRO A 205 19.04 -11.32 -8.97
N ILE A 206 18.51 -10.97 -10.14
CA ILE A 206 17.14 -10.48 -10.28
C ILE A 206 16.20 -11.66 -10.55
N ASP A 207 15.25 -11.92 -9.65
CA ASP A 207 14.18 -12.90 -9.87
C ASP A 207 12.95 -12.26 -10.54
N LEU A 208 12.83 -12.47 -11.84
CA LEU A 208 11.71 -11.95 -12.63
C LEU A 208 10.40 -12.73 -12.43
N ARG A 209 10.42 -13.89 -11.76
CA ARG A 209 9.21 -14.73 -11.62
C ARG A 209 8.12 -14.03 -10.83
N LYS A 210 8.47 -13.20 -9.84
CA LYS A 210 7.49 -12.42 -9.05
C LYS A 210 6.86 -11.31 -9.90
N ALA A 211 7.67 -10.58 -10.67
CA ALA A 211 7.19 -9.54 -11.58
C ALA A 211 6.29 -10.11 -12.67
N LYS A 212 6.69 -11.20 -13.33
CA LYS A 212 5.86 -11.89 -14.35
C LYS A 212 4.52 -12.33 -13.78
N ARG A 213 4.49 -12.91 -12.57
CA ARG A 213 3.23 -13.29 -11.90
C ARG A 213 2.34 -12.09 -11.59
N ALA A 214 2.92 -11.00 -11.10
CA ALA A 214 2.17 -9.78 -10.83
C ALA A 214 1.57 -9.17 -12.11
N VAL A 215 2.34 -9.12 -13.20
CA VAL A 215 1.85 -8.70 -14.52
C VAL A 215 0.73 -9.61 -15.01
N GLN A 216 0.86 -10.93 -14.85
CA GLN A 216 -0.18 -11.85 -15.28
C GLN A 216 -1.50 -11.57 -14.54
N SER A 217 -1.45 -11.31 -13.24
CA SER A 217 -2.65 -10.90 -12.48
C SER A 217 -3.23 -9.56 -12.94
N ILE A 218 -2.40 -8.62 -13.37
CA ILE A 218 -2.86 -7.35 -13.98
C ILE A 218 -3.57 -7.62 -15.31
N VAL A 219 -2.96 -8.43 -16.19
CA VAL A 219 -3.55 -8.81 -17.49
C VAL A 219 -4.88 -9.51 -17.28
N ASP A 220 -4.93 -10.49 -16.37
CA ASP A 220 -6.16 -11.23 -16.06
C ASP A 220 -7.26 -10.28 -15.55
N LEU A 221 -6.92 -9.31 -14.71
CA LEU A 221 -7.90 -8.37 -14.22
C LEU A 221 -8.35 -7.38 -15.29
N ILE A 222 -7.46 -6.85 -16.11
CA ILE A 222 -7.81 -5.91 -17.19
C ILE A 222 -8.72 -6.60 -18.23
N LEU A 223 -8.50 -7.88 -18.51
CA LEU A 223 -9.34 -8.65 -19.42
C LEU A 223 -10.76 -8.90 -18.88
N ASN A 224 -10.95 -8.91 -17.56
CA ASN A 224 -12.26 -9.12 -16.93
C ASN A 224 -12.94 -7.82 -16.51
N GLU A 225 -12.18 -6.86 -15.99
CA GLU A 225 -12.63 -5.56 -15.48
C GLU A 225 -11.56 -4.47 -15.64
N GLU A 226 -11.55 -3.81 -16.79
CA GLU A 226 -10.57 -2.77 -17.13
C GLU A 226 -10.59 -1.57 -16.15
N PHE A 227 -11.78 -1.07 -15.79
CA PHE A 227 -11.93 0.20 -15.08
C PHE A 227 -11.46 0.15 -13.61
N SER A 228 -11.64 -0.98 -12.93
CA SER A 228 -11.32 -1.16 -11.51
C SER A 228 -9.84 -0.96 -11.22
N LEU A 229 -8.96 -1.39 -12.13
CA LEU A 229 -7.51 -1.26 -11.98
C LEU A 229 -6.97 0.09 -12.47
N ILE A 230 -7.52 0.63 -13.58
CA ILE A 230 -7.12 1.95 -14.11
C ILE A 230 -7.39 3.04 -13.07
N GLY A 231 -8.52 3.00 -12.36
CA GLY A 231 -8.83 3.98 -11.31
C GLY A 231 -7.78 4.06 -10.18
N LEU A 232 -7.02 2.99 -9.94
CA LEU A 232 -5.96 2.98 -8.93
C LEU A 232 -4.69 3.71 -9.38
N THR A 233 -4.48 3.87 -10.68
CA THR A 233 -3.33 4.61 -11.23
C THR A 233 -3.36 6.10 -10.87
N ALA A 234 -4.54 6.65 -10.56
CA ALA A 234 -4.73 8.03 -10.13
C ALA A 234 -4.33 8.29 -8.67
N ILE A 235 -4.17 7.23 -7.87
CA ILE A 235 -3.72 7.37 -6.47
C ILE A 235 -2.25 7.78 -6.49
N LYS A 236 -1.84 8.81 -5.75
CA LYS A 236 -0.43 9.22 -5.63
C LYS A 236 0.10 8.90 -4.23
N ASN A 237 1.06 7.98 -4.13
CA ASN A 237 1.86 7.77 -2.93
C ASN A 237 3.25 8.42 -3.11
N HIS A 238 3.57 9.45 -2.32
CA HIS A 238 4.85 10.17 -2.42
C HIS A 238 6.09 9.30 -2.12
N ASP A 239 5.96 8.27 -1.29
CA ASP A 239 7.11 7.47 -0.81
C ASP A 239 7.50 6.33 -1.78
N GLU A 240 6.60 5.93 -2.68
CA GLU A 240 6.78 4.82 -3.63
C GLU A 240 6.75 5.29 -5.09
N TYR A 241 6.90 6.61 -5.32
CA TYR A 241 6.62 7.27 -6.60
C TYR A 241 7.23 6.54 -7.81
N THR A 242 8.48 6.06 -7.72
CA THR A 242 9.17 5.37 -8.81
C THR A 242 8.61 3.97 -9.10
N PHE A 243 8.31 3.17 -8.06
CA PHE A 243 7.78 1.81 -8.25
C PHE A 243 6.32 1.86 -8.68
N GLN A 244 5.55 2.76 -8.08
CA GLN A 244 4.17 3.02 -8.45
C GLN A 244 4.09 3.54 -9.90
N HIS A 245 5.01 4.41 -10.33
CA HIS A 245 5.10 4.85 -11.72
C HIS A 245 5.25 3.67 -12.68
N CYS A 246 6.20 2.76 -12.41
CA CYS A 246 6.42 1.58 -13.25
C CYS A 246 5.17 0.67 -13.34
N VAL A 247 4.46 0.49 -12.22
CA VAL A 247 3.19 -0.27 -12.19
C VAL A 247 2.10 0.46 -12.97
N ASN A 248 1.94 1.78 -12.80
CA ASN A 248 0.97 2.58 -13.53
C ASN A 248 1.23 2.54 -15.05
N VAL A 249 2.48 2.69 -15.48
CA VAL A 249 2.88 2.58 -16.91
C VAL A 249 2.53 1.21 -17.45
N SER A 250 2.75 0.15 -16.67
CA SER A 250 2.36 -1.22 -17.06
C SER A 250 0.86 -1.39 -17.22
N ILE A 251 0.06 -0.93 -16.25
CA ILE A 251 -1.41 -1.00 -16.32
C ILE A 251 -1.94 -0.26 -17.55
N LEU A 252 -1.46 0.97 -17.78
CA LEU A 252 -1.88 1.77 -18.92
C LEU A 252 -1.43 1.16 -20.26
N SER A 253 -0.22 0.59 -20.29
CA SER A 253 0.31 -0.09 -21.48
C SER A 253 -0.47 -1.35 -21.82
N ILE A 254 -0.83 -2.16 -20.81
CA ILE A 254 -1.64 -3.38 -21.01
C ILE A 254 -3.06 -3.00 -21.44
N SER A 255 -3.70 -2.02 -20.82
CA SER A 255 -5.03 -1.51 -21.23
C SER A 255 -5.00 -1.00 -22.67
N LEU A 256 -3.99 -0.21 -23.05
CA LEU A 256 -3.81 0.24 -24.43
C LEU A 256 -3.60 -0.95 -25.38
N GLY A 257 -2.73 -1.90 -25.01
CA GLY A 257 -2.48 -3.11 -25.79
C GLY A 257 -3.74 -3.96 -25.99
N GLN A 258 -4.60 -4.07 -24.98
CA GLN A 258 -5.88 -4.78 -25.06
C GLN A 258 -6.79 -4.10 -26.09
N ARG A 259 -6.90 -2.77 -26.04
CA ARG A 259 -7.68 -1.97 -27.01
C ARG A 259 -7.13 -2.07 -28.43
N LEU A 260 -5.83 -2.30 -28.58
CA LEU A 260 -5.17 -2.55 -29.87
C LEU A 260 -5.32 -4.01 -30.34
N GLY A 261 -6.03 -4.87 -29.60
CA GLY A 261 -6.29 -6.26 -29.98
C GLY A 261 -5.13 -7.22 -29.74
N LEU A 262 -4.16 -6.86 -28.89
CA LEU A 262 -3.08 -7.77 -28.52
C LEU A 262 -3.62 -8.99 -27.75
N ASN A 263 -3.10 -10.17 -28.08
CA ASN A 263 -3.47 -11.38 -27.37
C ASN A 263 -2.87 -11.42 -25.95
N LYS A 264 -3.44 -12.27 -25.08
CA LYS A 264 -3.05 -12.40 -23.66
C LYS A 264 -1.54 -12.59 -23.44
N LYS A 265 -0.86 -13.34 -24.30
CA LYS A 265 0.59 -13.55 -24.21
C LYS A 265 1.35 -12.25 -24.48
N MET A 266 1.00 -11.55 -25.55
CA MET A 266 1.59 -10.25 -25.91
C MET A 266 1.33 -9.19 -24.83
N LEU A 267 0.13 -9.20 -24.22
CA LEU A 267 -0.18 -8.33 -23.08
C LEU A 267 0.72 -8.61 -21.88
N GLY A 268 0.99 -9.88 -21.58
CA GLY A 268 1.93 -10.27 -20.52
C GLY A 268 3.36 -9.79 -20.80
N GLU A 269 3.84 -9.93 -22.04
CA GLU A 269 5.16 -9.46 -22.45
C GLU A 269 5.27 -7.92 -22.39
N LEU A 270 4.26 -7.22 -22.91
CA LEU A 270 4.15 -5.75 -22.84
C LEU A 270 4.14 -5.25 -21.40
N GLY A 271 3.36 -5.90 -20.54
CA GLY A 271 3.27 -5.56 -19.13
C GLY A 271 4.60 -5.70 -18.38
N VAL A 272 5.34 -6.77 -18.65
CA VAL A 272 6.68 -6.99 -18.05
C VAL A 272 7.67 -5.96 -18.58
N ALA A 273 7.68 -5.69 -19.88
CA ALA A 273 8.53 -4.66 -20.47
C ALA A 273 8.26 -3.28 -19.84
N ALA A 274 6.98 -2.93 -19.66
CA ALA A 274 6.56 -1.68 -19.06
C ALA A 274 6.93 -1.56 -17.57
N ILE A 275 6.78 -2.63 -16.76
CA ILE A 275 7.23 -2.61 -15.35
C ILE A 275 8.75 -2.42 -15.25
N LEU A 276 9.52 -3.00 -16.18
CA LEU A 276 10.98 -3.02 -16.12
C LEU A 276 11.65 -1.90 -16.92
N HIS A 277 10.89 -1.04 -17.59
CA HIS A 277 11.43 -0.06 -18.53
C HIS A 277 12.50 0.85 -17.89
N ASP A 278 12.31 1.18 -16.60
CA ASP A 278 13.21 2.04 -15.83
C ASP A 278 14.22 1.27 -14.96
N LEU A 279 14.29 -0.07 -15.07
CA LEU A 279 15.28 -0.87 -14.35
C LEU A 279 16.72 -0.46 -14.68
N GLY A 280 16.98 -0.09 -15.94
CA GLY A 280 18.29 0.44 -16.37
C GLY A 280 18.64 1.80 -15.74
N LYS A 281 17.63 2.57 -15.31
CA LYS A 281 17.84 3.85 -14.60
C LYS A 281 18.14 3.64 -13.12
N ALA A 282 17.74 2.51 -12.54
CA ALA A 282 17.95 2.22 -11.11
C ALA A 282 19.44 2.11 -10.72
N THR A 283 20.33 1.89 -11.68
CA THR A 283 21.79 1.82 -11.48
C THR A 283 22.50 3.16 -11.69
N ILE A 284 21.79 4.19 -12.15
CA ILE A 284 22.35 5.51 -12.43
C ILE A 284 22.36 6.34 -11.12
N PRO A 285 23.49 7.01 -10.78
CA PRO A 285 23.56 7.85 -9.59
C PRO A 285 22.52 8.98 -9.59
N GLY A 286 21.88 9.24 -8.43
CA GLY A 286 20.80 10.21 -8.32
C GLY A 286 21.18 11.65 -8.70
N TRP A 287 22.45 12.04 -8.55
CA TRP A 287 22.95 13.36 -8.97
C TRP A 287 23.03 13.51 -10.50
N VAL A 288 23.12 12.40 -11.25
CA VAL A 288 23.02 12.39 -12.71
C VAL A 288 21.55 12.48 -13.13
N LEU A 289 20.66 11.72 -12.47
CA LEU A 289 19.23 11.69 -12.81
C LEU A 289 18.52 13.02 -12.52
N ASN A 290 18.91 13.70 -11.43
CA ASN A 290 18.24 14.91 -10.95
C ASN A 290 18.97 16.20 -11.35
N LYS A 291 19.82 16.17 -12.39
CA LYS A 291 20.57 17.35 -12.83
C LYS A 291 19.58 18.46 -13.27
N PRO A 292 19.58 19.66 -12.66
CA PRO A 292 18.58 20.70 -12.92
C PRO A 292 18.77 21.45 -14.26
N GLY A 293 19.62 20.96 -15.17
CA GLY A 293 19.93 21.61 -16.45
C GLY A 293 19.47 20.77 -17.65
N LYS A 294 19.28 21.42 -18.81
CA LYS A 294 18.98 20.72 -20.07
C LYS A 294 20.06 19.69 -20.38
N LEU A 295 19.66 18.54 -20.92
CA LEU A 295 20.60 17.55 -21.46
C LEU A 295 21.42 18.22 -22.57
N THR A 296 22.72 18.42 -22.34
CA THR A 296 23.64 18.90 -23.38
C THR A 296 23.98 17.73 -24.31
N ALA A 297 24.14 18.01 -25.61
CA ALA A 297 24.26 17.01 -26.67
C ALA A 297 25.41 15.99 -26.48
N GLY A 298 26.40 16.27 -25.62
CA GLY A 298 27.50 15.35 -25.29
C GLY A 298 27.32 14.50 -24.02
N ALA A 299 26.24 14.67 -23.25
CA ALA A 299 26.08 14.02 -21.94
C ALA A 299 25.48 12.60 -22.00
N VAL A 300 25.07 12.13 -23.18
CA VAL A 300 24.42 10.82 -23.38
C VAL A 300 25.26 9.93 -24.29
N THR A 301 26.55 9.79 -24.00
CA THR A 301 27.30 8.62 -24.46
C THR A 301 27.69 7.82 -23.22
N PRO A 302 26.97 6.74 -22.89
CA PRO A 302 27.51 5.78 -21.95
C PRO A 302 28.77 5.23 -22.60
N SER A 303 29.92 5.37 -21.94
CA SER A 303 31.10 4.59 -22.26
C SER A 303 30.80 3.13 -21.92
N TRP A 304 30.02 2.46 -22.77
CA TRP A 304 29.98 1.01 -22.79
C TRP A 304 31.39 0.57 -23.14
N GLY A 305 32.15 0.21 -22.11
CA GLY A 305 33.44 -0.43 -22.29
C GLY A 305 33.27 -1.54 -23.31
N THR A 306 34.05 -1.45 -24.38
CA THR A 306 34.16 -2.43 -25.46
C THR A 306 34.31 -3.83 -24.90
N THR A 307 33.20 -4.53 -24.70
CA THR A 307 33.16 -5.98 -24.54
C THR A 307 32.62 -6.55 -25.84
N SER A 308 33.53 -7.16 -26.59
CA SER A 308 33.45 -7.64 -27.96
C SER A 308 32.49 -8.81 -28.21
N ARG A 309 31.43 -9.00 -27.40
CA ARG A 309 30.57 -10.20 -27.47
C ARG A 309 29.12 -10.02 -27.94
N CYS A 310 28.63 -8.80 -28.14
CA CYS A 310 27.23 -8.57 -28.55
C CYS A 310 27.03 -8.13 -30.01
N ARG A 311 28.06 -8.09 -30.86
CA ARG A 311 27.89 -7.74 -32.29
C ARG A 311 27.50 -8.91 -33.20
N SER A 312 27.66 -10.15 -32.77
CA SER A 312 27.38 -11.33 -33.61
C SER A 312 25.88 -11.68 -33.73
N SER A 313 25.03 -11.21 -32.82
CA SER A 313 23.59 -11.55 -32.83
C SER A 313 22.71 -10.55 -33.59
N ALA A 314 23.18 -9.32 -33.80
CA ALA A 314 22.42 -8.27 -34.50
C ALA A 314 22.59 -8.32 -36.03
N ALA A 315 23.65 -8.98 -36.53
CA ALA A 315 23.89 -9.16 -37.96
C ALA A 315 23.01 -10.27 -38.57
N SER A 316 22.55 -11.25 -37.78
CA SER A 316 21.72 -12.37 -38.26
C SER A 316 20.23 -12.03 -38.42
N TRP A 317 19.77 -10.91 -37.87
CA TRP A 317 18.37 -10.45 -37.96
C TRP A 317 18.11 -9.51 -39.15
N ARG A 318 19.14 -8.90 -39.74
CA ARG A 318 18.98 -8.02 -40.92
C ARG A 318 18.97 -8.77 -42.26
N SER A 319 19.31 -10.06 -42.28
CA SER A 319 19.39 -10.86 -43.51
C SER A 319 18.22 -11.82 -43.73
N ARG A 320 17.16 -11.78 -42.91
CA ARG A 320 15.99 -12.69 -43.04
C ARG A 320 14.67 -12.03 -43.45
N THR A 321 14.66 -10.76 -43.83
CA THR A 321 13.45 -10.08 -44.32
C THR A 321 13.54 -9.63 -45.79
N ALA A 322 14.47 -10.18 -46.58
CA ALA A 322 14.62 -9.88 -48.00
C ALA A 322 14.88 -11.14 -48.84
N SER A 323 13.87 -12.02 -48.90
CA SER A 323 13.67 -13.13 -49.85
C SER A 323 12.43 -13.87 -49.35
N THR A 324 11.33 -14.11 -50.06
CA THR A 324 10.99 -14.36 -51.48
C THR A 324 9.47 -14.67 -51.48
N PRO A 325 8.77 -14.90 -52.60
CA PRO A 325 9.03 -14.56 -54.00
C PRO A 325 8.15 -13.41 -54.52
#